data_AF-A0A929YSP0-F1
#
_entry.id   AF-A0A929YSP0-F1
#
_cell.length_a   1.000
_cell.length_b   1.000
_cell.length_c   1.000
_cell.angle_alpha   90.00
_cell.angle_beta   90.00
_cell.angle_gamma   90.00
#
_symmetry.space_group_name_H-M   'P 1'
#
loop_
_entity.id
_entity.type
_entity.pdbx_description
1 polymer ?
#
loop_
_entity_poly.entity_id
_entity_poly.type
_entity_poly.pdbx_seq_one_letter_code
_entity_poly.pdbx_strand_id
1 'polypeptide(L)' 'MNKIENFSKNMDNFVLTARKVKEQCITMKNTRINKAEFKRQKRILKQLLEIIEKEI' A
#
# COMPACT_ATOMS: atom_id res chain seq x y z
N MET A 1 23.13 3.60 9.63
CA MET A 1 22.05 4.44 10.22
C MET A 1 20.94 4.77 9.22
N ASN A 2 21.22 5.26 8.00
CA ASN A 2 20.17 5.62 7.01
C ASN A 2 19.21 4.48 6.58
N LYS A 3 19.67 3.22 6.49
CA LYS A 3 18.80 2.12 6.00
C LYS A 3 17.64 1.80 6.94
N ILE A 4 17.89 1.78 8.25
CA ILE A 4 16.86 1.47 9.27
C ILE A 4 15.79 2.58 9.30
N GLU A 5 16.21 3.83 9.16
CA GLU A 5 15.30 4.98 9.16
C GLU A 5 14.44 5.04 7.89
N ASN A 6 15.02 4.71 6.73
CA ASN A 6 14.29 4.59 5.47
C ASN A 6 13.31 3.43 5.49
N PHE A 7 13.74 2.27 5.99
CA PHE A 7 12.88 1.10 6.17
C PHE A 7 11.67 1.43 7.05
N SER A 8 11.88 2.09 8.20
CA SER A 8 10.81 2.51 9.10
C SER A 8 9.81 3.44 8.41
N LYS A 9 10.29 4.48 7.72
CA LYS A 9 9.44 5.44 6.98
C LYS A 9 8.65 4.77 5.86
N ASN A 10 9.29 3.87 5.11
CA ASN A 10 8.64 3.18 4.01
C ASN A 10 7.59 2.18 4.51
N MET A 11 7.85 1.51 5.63
CA MET A 11 6.90 0.60 6.26
C MET A 11 5.67 1.33 6.81
N ASP A 12 5.85 2.49 7.45
CA ASP A 12 4.72 3.33 7.91
C ASP A 12 3.85 3.80 6.74
N ASN A 13 4.48 4.24 5.64
CA ASN A 13 3.78 4.63 4.42
C ASN A 13 3.00 3.45 3.79
N PHE A 14 3.58 2.25 3.80
CA PHE A 14 2.91 1.04 3.33
C PHE A 14 1.67 0.72 4.16
N VAL A 15 1.77 0.76 5.50
CA VAL A 15 0.65 0.47 6.41
C VAL A 15 -0.50 1.46 6.22
N LEU A 16 -0.20 2.76 6.10
CA LEU A 16 -1.21 3.79 5.85
C LEU A 16 -1.91 3.59 4.49
N THR A 17 -1.13 3.27 3.45
CA THR A 17 -1.68 3.01 2.12
C THR A 17 -2.58 1.78 2.14
N ALA A 18 -2.15 0.69 2.77
CA ALA A 18 -2.92 -0.55 2.88
C ALA A 18 -4.23 -0.35 3.65
N ARG A 19 -4.24 0.45 4.73
CA ARG A 19 -5.47 0.83 5.46
C ARG A 19 -6.44 1.58 4.57
N LYS A 20 -5.98 2.57 3.80
CA LYS A 20 -6.83 3.30 2.84
C LYS A 20 -7.43 2.39 1.78
N VAL A 21 -6.64 1.47 1.20
CA VAL A 21 -7.15 0.49 0.23
C VAL A 21 -8.24 -0.38 0.87
N LYS A 22 -7.98 -0.90 2.08
CA LYS A 22 -8.93 -1.73 2.83
C LYS A 22 -10.24 -0.98 3.10
N GLU A 23 -10.15 0.24 3.59
CA GLU A 23 -11.32 1.10 3.83
C GLU A 23 -12.09 1.35 2.54
N GLN A 24 -11.42 1.76 1.46
CA GLN A 24 -12.08 1.95 0.16
C GLN A 24 -12.76 0.66 -0.33
N CYS A 25 -12.16 -0.51 -0.13
CA CYS A 25 -12.80 -1.78 -0.48
C CYS A 25 -14.02 -2.13 0.39
N ILE A 26 -13.99 -1.79 1.68
CA ILE A 26 -15.08 -2.07 2.64
C ILE A 26 -16.23 -1.08 2.44
N THR A 27 -15.94 0.22 2.31
CA THR A 27 -16.95 1.28 2.16
C THR A 27 -17.63 1.21 0.79
N MET A 28 -16.95 0.68 -0.23
CA MET A 28 -17.49 0.51 -1.58
C MET A 28 -18.18 -0.84 -1.81
N LYS A 29 -18.48 -1.64 -0.77
CA LYS A 29 -19.13 -2.96 -0.90
C LYS A 29 -20.47 -2.93 -1.68
N ASN A 30 -21.07 -1.73 -1.86
CA ASN A 30 -22.35 -1.52 -2.53
C ASN A 30 -22.30 -0.61 -3.78
N THR A 31 -21.15 -0.01 -4.11
CA THR A 31 -20.96 0.69 -5.39
C THR A 31 -20.08 -0.18 -6.26
N ARG A 32 -20.38 -0.30 -7.56
CA ARG A 32 -19.65 -1.16 -8.50
C ARG A 32 -18.17 -0.78 -8.48
N ILE A 33 -17.38 -1.43 -7.63
CA ILE A 33 -16.00 -1.06 -7.36
C ILE A 33 -15.31 -0.99 -8.71
N ASN A 34 -14.69 0.15 -8.99
CA ASN A 34 -13.86 0.29 -10.17
C ASN A 34 -12.70 -0.70 -10.02
N LYS A 35 -12.88 -1.91 -10.57
CA LYS A 35 -11.92 -3.02 -10.53
C LYS A 35 -10.55 -2.57 -11.02
N ALA A 36 -10.50 -1.56 -11.89
CA ALA A 36 -9.26 -0.94 -12.33
C ALA A 36 -8.55 -0.17 -11.21
N GLU A 37 -9.29 0.58 -10.38
CA GLU A 37 -8.73 1.32 -9.25
C GLU A 37 -8.19 0.38 -8.17
N PHE A 38 -8.93 -0.69 -7.84
CA PHE A 38 -8.43 -1.72 -6.93
C PHE A 38 -7.16 -2.39 -7.46
N LYS A 39 -7.12 -2.73 -8.76
CA LYS A 39 -5.92 -3.27 -9.40
C LYS A 39 -4.75 -2.29 -9.37
N ARG A 40 -5.00 -0.99 -9.56
CA ARG A 40 -3.98 0.08 -9.50
C ARG A 40 -3.38 0.17 -8.11
N GLN A 41 -4.22 0.25 -7.07
CA GLN A 41 -3.75 0.34 -5.69
C GLN A 41 -3.03 -0.92 -5.24
N LYS A 42 -3.48 -2.11 -5.67
CA LYS A 42 -2.76 -3.37 -5.45
C LYS A 42 -1.35 -3.36 -6.07
N ARG A 43 -1.17 -2.78 -7.26
CA ARG A 43 0.17 -2.64 -7.88
C ARG A 43 1.07 -1.70 -7.09
N ILE A 44 0.55 -0.56 -6.63
CA ILE A 44 1.29 0.40 -5.81
C ILE A 44 1.78 -0.26 -4.50
N LEU A 45 0.91 -1.02 -3.83
CA LEU A 45 1.29 -1.75 -2.62
C LEU A 45 2.39 -2.79 -2.87
N LYS A 46 2.34 -3.52 -3.99
CA LYS A 46 3.39 -4.47 -4.37
C LYS A 46 4.74 -3.78 -4.60
N GLN A 47 4.74 -2.65 -5.31
CA GLN A 47 5.97 -1.89 -5.57
C GLN A 47 6.57 -1.34 -4.27
N LEU A 48 5.74 -0.85 -3.34
CA LEU A 48 6.20 -0.41 -2.02
C LEU A 48 6.87 -1.54 -1.24
N LEU A 49 6.29 -2.75 -1.26
CA LEU A 49 6.90 -3.93 -0.63
C LEU A 49 8.25 -4.29 -1.26
N GLU A 50 8.35 -4.29 -2.58
CA GLU A 50 9.61 -4.58 -3.28
C GLU A 50 10.72 -3.56 -2.95
N ILE A 51 10.35 -2.30 -2.71
CA ILE A 51 11.31 -1.26 -2.27
C ILE A 51 11.77 -1.55 -0.84
N ILE A 52 10.84 -1.83 0.07
CA ILE A 52 11.12 -2.14 1.47
C ILE A 52 12.00 -3.39 1.60
N GLU A 53 11.72 -4.44 0.82
CA GLU A 53 12.51 -5.68 0.79
C GLU A 53 13.96 -5.46 0.35
N LYS A 54 14.22 -4.47 -0.51
CA LYS A 54 15.58 -4.12 -0.97
C LYS A 54 16.36 -3.26 0.03
N GLU A 55 15.69 -2.72 1.04
CA GLU A 55 16.29 -1.89 2.08
C GLU A 55 16.77 -2.70 3.30
N ILE A 56 16.28 -3.94 3.44
CA ILE A 56 16.79 -4.97 4.36
C ILE A 56 18.10 -5.55 3.80
#